data_AF-A0A7C5XHP7-F1
#
_entry.id   AF-A0A7C5XHP7-F1
#
_cell.length_a   1.000
_cell.length_b   1.000
_cell.length_c   1.000
_cell.angle_alpha   90.00
_cell.angle_beta   90.00
_cell.angle_gamma   90.00
#
_symmetry.space_group_name_H-M   'P 1'
#
loop_
_entity.id
_entity.type
_entity.pdbx_description
1 polymer ?
#
loop_
_entity_poly.entity_id
_entity_poly.type
_entity_poly.pdbx_seq_one_letter_code
_entity_poly.pdbx_strand_id
1 'polypeptide(L)'
;MKVPSEVIEELGRSLGVGNGVIEGFVGWLLSDYLVRYPSVGLLRLVIDVLRSGDARVARFRRALGIGSSLDVEISINDQLFSRLLASVRGVVRALAKTGLVEYIEDLGVVNLSSGQS
;
A
#
# COMPACT_ATOMS: atom_id res chain seq x y z
N MET A 1 -5.08 14.19 -3.39
CA MET A 1 -5.26 13.48 -4.68
C MET A 1 -6.53 12.65 -4.61
N LYS A 2 -7.30 12.55 -5.70
CA LYS A 2 -8.51 11.72 -5.74
C LYS A 2 -8.21 10.46 -6.54
N VAL A 3 -8.47 9.30 -5.95
CA VAL A 3 -8.34 8.01 -6.64
C VAL A 3 -9.69 7.66 -7.26
N PRO A 4 -9.74 7.23 -8.54
CA PRO A 4 -10.98 6.79 -9.16
C PRO A 4 -11.66 5.67 -8.35
N SER A 5 -12.98 5.73 -8.20
CA SER A 5 -13.76 4.75 -7.43
C SER A 5 -13.62 3.34 -7.99
N GLU A 6 -13.51 3.21 -9.31
CA GLU A 6 -13.37 1.92 -10.00
C GLU A 6 -12.06 1.22 -9.59
N VAL A 7 -11.00 2.00 -9.34
CA VAL A 7 -9.72 1.46 -8.86
C VAL A 7 -9.84 0.96 -7.43
N ILE A 8 -10.56 1.68 -6.57
CA ILE A 8 -10.81 1.27 -5.19
C ILE A 8 -11.65 -0.02 -5.15
N GLU A 9 -12.69 -0.09 -5.96
CA GLU A 9 -13.58 -1.26 -6.06
C GLU A 9 -12.86 -2.50 -6.61
N GLU A 10 -12.06 -2.32 -7.67
CA GLU A 10 -11.26 -3.41 -8.25
C GLU A 10 -10.25 -3.94 -7.25
N LEU A 11 -9.54 -3.06 -6.54
CA LEU A 11 -8.61 -3.45 -5.48
C LEU A 11 -9.33 -4.15 -4.33
N GLY A 12 -10.50 -3.67 -3.92
CA GLY A 12 -11.33 -4.29 -2.89
C GLY A 12 -11.70 -5.74 -3.27
N ARG A 13 -12.17 -5.93 -4.50
CA ARG A 13 -12.50 -7.27 -5.03
C ARG A 13 -11.27 -8.17 -5.15
N SER A 14 -10.19 -7.65 -5.73
CA SER A 14 -8.95 -8.42 -5.96
C SER A 14 -8.29 -8.87 -4.67
N LEU A 15 -8.33 -8.04 -3.62
CA LEU A 15 -7.72 -8.33 -2.33
C LEU A 15 -8.69 -9.00 -1.34
N GLY A 16 -9.98 -9.11 -1.67
CA GLY A 16 -11.00 -9.63 -0.78
C GLY A 16 -11.24 -8.74 0.45
N VAL A 17 -11.08 -7.43 0.31
CA VAL A 17 -11.20 -6.45 1.40
C VAL A 17 -12.24 -5.38 1.06
N GLY A 18 -12.86 -4.78 2.09
CA GLY A 18 -13.87 -3.74 1.86
C GLY A 18 -13.29 -2.45 1.27
N ASN A 19 -14.05 -1.77 0.41
CA ASN A 19 -13.63 -0.54 -0.28
C ASN A 19 -13.13 0.54 0.68
N GLY A 20 -13.79 0.75 1.82
CA GLY A 20 -13.36 1.72 2.83
C GLY A 20 -12.01 1.38 3.49
N VAL A 21 -11.57 0.11 3.44
CA VAL A 21 -10.24 -0.30 3.87
C VAL A 21 -9.20 0.12 2.83
N ILE A 22 -9.48 -0.12 1.55
CA ILE A 22 -8.61 0.30 0.43
C ILE A 22 -8.49 1.82 0.39
N GLU A 23 -9.61 2.53 0.44
CA GLU A 23 -9.64 3.99 0.41
C GLU A 23 -8.82 4.59 1.55
N GLY A 24 -8.97 4.05 2.77
CA GLY A 24 -8.15 4.45 3.91
C GLY A 24 -6.65 4.22 3.68
N PHE A 25 -6.28 3.04 3.18
CA PHE A 25 -4.88 2.69 2.93
C PHE A 25 -4.26 3.56 1.83
N VAL A 26 -4.95 3.75 0.72
CA VAL A 26 -4.52 4.58 -0.41
C VAL A 26 -4.43 6.05 0.00
N GLY A 27 -5.40 6.54 0.79
CA GLY A 27 -5.37 7.89 1.34
C GLY A 27 -4.14 8.15 2.21
N TRP A 28 -3.79 7.20 3.09
CA TRP A 28 -2.55 7.24 3.85
C TRP A 28 -1.30 7.21 2.96
N LEU A 29 -1.27 6.29 1.98
CA LEU A 29 -0.12 6.11 1.09
C LEU A 29 0.18 7.39 0.32
N LEU A 30 -0.83 7.98 -0.32
CA LEU A 30 -0.66 9.14 -1.21
C LEU A 30 -0.54 10.46 -0.45
N SER A 31 -1.31 10.66 0.62
CA SER A 31 -1.40 11.97 1.28
C SER A 31 -0.44 12.14 2.45
N ASP A 32 0.01 11.05 3.06
CA ASP A 32 0.84 11.10 4.26
C ASP A 32 2.22 10.48 4.03
N TYR A 33 2.26 9.23 3.56
CA TYR A 33 3.52 8.49 3.44
C TYR A 33 4.39 9.01 2.30
N LEU A 34 3.86 9.03 1.07
CA LEU A 34 4.63 9.45 -0.11
C LEU A 34 4.88 10.97 -0.17
N VAL A 35 4.08 11.77 0.54
CA VAL A 35 4.41 13.20 0.73
C VAL A 35 5.69 13.35 1.55
N ARG A 36 5.89 12.50 2.57
CA ARG A 36 7.11 12.51 3.40
C ARG A 36 8.28 11.79 2.73
N TYR A 37 8.01 10.76 1.94
CA TYR A 37 9.00 9.96 1.21
C TYR A 37 8.63 9.90 -0.28
N PRO A 38 8.93 10.96 -1.06
CA PRO A 38 8.49 11.05 -2.47
C PRO A 38 9.07 9.97 -3.39
N SER A 39 10.14 9.29 -2.96
CA SER A 39 10.70 8.13 -3.65
C SER A 39 11.09 7.09 -2.61
N VAL A 40 10.63 5.85 -2.78
CA VAL A 40 10.81 4.79 -1.79
C VAL A 40 10.87 3.41 -2.46
N GLY A 41 11.73 2.53 -1.94
CA GLY A 41 11.72 1.13 -2.35
C GLY A 41 10.46 0.41 -1.84
N LEU A 42 9.84 -0.42 -2.68
CA LEU A 42 8.65 -1.21 -2.37
C LEU A 42 8.85 -2.06 -1.12
N LEU A 43 10.01 -2.69 -0.96
CA LEU A 43 10.32 -3.47 0.24
C LEU A 43 10.32 -2.59 1.50
N ARG A 44 10.88 -1.38 1.40
CA ARG A 44 10.87 -0.41 2.51
C ARG A 44 9.45 0.04 2.83
N LEU A 45 8.65 0.36 1.81
CA LEU A 45 7.24 0.69 1.98
C LEU A 45 6.49 -0.43 2.70
N VAL A 46 6.69 -1.70 2.33
CA VAL A 46 6.05 -2.85 2.98
C VAL A 46 6.46 -2.99 4.44
N ILE A 47 7.74 -2.81 4.76
CA ILE A 47 8.23 -2.82 6.14
C ILE A 47 7.60 -1.68 6.95
N ASP A 48 7.49 -0.49 6.36
CA ASP A 48 6.88 0.66 7.03
C ASP A 48 5.36 0.46 7.21
N VAL A 49 4.66 -0.16 6.24
CA VAL A 49 3.26 -0.58 6.36
C VAL A 49 3.10 -1.56 7.52
N LEU A 50 3.99 -2.55 7.63
CA LEU A 50 3.97 -3.55 8.70
C LEU A 50 4.14 -2.92 10.08
N ARG A 51 5.03 -1.93 10.19
CA ARG A 51 5.38 -1.25 11.44
C ARG A 51 4.48 -0.04 11.77
N SER A 52 3.65 0.40 10.82
CA SER A 52 2.84 1.61 10.99
C SER A 52 1.78 1.45 12.08
N GLY A 53 1.76 2.39 13.01
CA GLY A 53 0.69 2.56 14.00
C GLY A 53 -0.55 3.29 13.48
N ASP A 54 -0.56 3.74 12.21
CA ASP A 54 -1.71 4.44 11.64
C ASP A 54 -2.94 3.53 11.56
N ALA A 55 -4.09 4.01 12.03
CA ALA A 55 -5.32 3.23 12.10
C ALA A 55 -5.80 2.71 10.73
N ARG A 56 -5.59 3.48 9.65
CA ARG A 56 -5.96 3.08 8.29
C ARG A 56 -5.09 1.92 7.81
N VAL A 57 -3.79 1.98 8.12
CA VAL A 57 -2.83 0.92 7.80
C VAL A 57 -3.05 -0.32 8.66
N ALA A 58 -3.33 -0.15 9.96
CA ALA A 58 -3.69 -1.24 10.84
C ALA A 58 -4.97 -1.97 10.38
N ARG A 59 -5.98 -1.23 9.92
CA ARG A 59 -7.20 -1.80 9.35
C ARG A 59 -6.92 -2.58 8.07
N PHE A 60 -6.07 -2.07 7.17
CA PHE A 60 -5.64 -2.77 5.97
C PHE A 60 -4.92 -4.09 6.29
N ARG A 61 -3.96 -4.06 7.22
CA ARG A 61 -3.27 -5.26 7.71
C ARG A 61 -4.26 -6.28 8.26
N ARG A 62 -5.17 -5.87 9.14
CA ARG A 62 -6.19 -6.77 9.71
C ARG A 62 -7.09 -7.39 8.66
N ALA A 63 -7.48 -6.64 7.64
CA ALA A 63 -8.29 -7.15 6.53
C ALA A 63 -7.54 -8.23 5.71
N LEU A 64 -6.22 -8.20 5.69
CA LEU A 64 -5.37 -9.25 5.08
C LEU A 64 -5.09 -10.43 6.02
N GLY A 65 -5.62 -10.41 7.24
CA GLY A 65 -5.39 -11.41 8.28
C GLY A 65 -4.20 -11.12 9.20
N ILE A 66 -3.68 -9.90 9.21
CA ILE A 66 -2.49 -9.50 10.01
C ILE A 66 -2.99 -8.71 11.24
N GLY A 67 -3.09 -9.40 12.39
CA GLY A 67 -3.88 -8.98 13.55
C GLY A 67 -3.33 -7.84 14.42
N SER A 68 -2.02 -7.73 14.63
CA SER A 68 -1.44 -6.70 15.51
C SER A 68 -0.04 -6.23 15.09
N SER A 69 0.40 -5.09 15.63
CA SER A 69 1.71 -4.45 15.38
C SER A 69 2.90 -5.16 16.03
N LEU A 70 2.69 -6.27 16.75
CA LEU A 70 3.69 -6.87 17.63
C LEU A 70 3.63 -8.41 17.70
N ASP A 71 2.85 -9.07 16.84
CA ASP A 71 2.91 -10.53 16.77
C ASP A 71 4.23 -10.96 16.07
N VAL A 72 5.24 -11.11 16.92
CA VAL A 72 6.45 -11.95 16.79
C VAL A 72 7.14 -11.85 15.44
N GLU A 73 8.01 -10.85 15.25
CA GLU A 73 8.96 -10.76 14.14
C GLU A 73 8.48 -11.43 12.84
N ILE A 74 7.45 -10.89 12.18
CA ILE A 74 7.05 -11.36 10.84
C ILE A 74 8.30 -11.32 9.96
N SER A 75 8.87 -12.51 9.75
CA SER A 75 10.08 -12.69 8.98
C SER A 75 9.79 -12.36 7.53
N ILE A 76 10.79 -11.91 6.78
CA ILE A 76 10.64 -11.72 5.33
C ILE A 76 10.22 -13.03 4.64
N ASN A 77 10.56 -14.18 5.25
CA ASN A 77 10.20 -15.50 4.77
C ASN A 77 8.79 -15.96 5.19
N ASP A 78 8.05 -15.14 5.94
CA ASP A 78 6.69 -15.45 6.37
C ASP A 78 5.70 -15.32 5.20
N GLN A 79 4.75 -16.25 5.13
CA GLN A 79 3.66 -16.21 4.16
C GLN A 79 2.82 -14.93 4.32
N LEU A 80 2.67 -14.42 5.54
CA LEU A 80 1.98 -13.15 5.82
C LEU A 80 2.75 -11.96 5.26
N PHE A 81 4.08 -11.97 5.33
CA PHE A 81 4.92 -10.94 4.69
C PHE A 81 4.77 -10.98 3.17
N SER A 82 4.84 -12.18 2.59
CA SER A 82 4.67 -12.37 1.16
C SER A 82 3.29 -11.89 0.68
N ARG A 83 2.23 -12.17 1.44
CA ARG A 83 0.88 -11.66 1.18
C ARG A 83 0.85 -10.14 1.24
N LEU A 84 1.41 -9.53 2.29
CA LEU A 84 1.45 -8.08 2.43
C LEU A 84 2.21 -7.41 1.27
N LEU A 85 3.37 -7.95 0.91
CA LEU A 85 4.17 -7.48 -0.23
C LEU A 85 3.37 -7.55 -1.53
N ALA A 86 2.71 -8.68 -1.80
CA ALA A 86 1.89 -8.84 -2.99
C ALA A 86 0.71 -7.85 -3.02
N SER A 87 0.02 -7.66 -1.89
CA SER A 87 -1.10 -6.72 -1.78
C SER A 87 -0.65 -5.27 -1.97
N VAL A 88 0.44 -4.84 -1.32
CA VAL A 88 0.99 -3.48 -1.47
C VAL A 88 1.46 -3.25 -2.90
N ARG A 89 2.14 -4.23 -3.52
CA ARG A 89 2.51 -4.17 -4.95
C ARG A 89 1.28 -4.03 -5.84
N GLY A 90 0.21 -4.77 -5.56
CA GLY A 90 -1.06 -4.68 -6.29
C GLY A 90 -1.65 -3.28 -6.24
N VAL A 91 -1.71 -2.68 -5.04
CA VAL A 91 -2.14 -1.29 -4.85
C VAL A 91 -1.26 -0.32 -5.64
N VAL A 92 0.06 -0.42 -5.50
CA VAL A 92 1.02 0.44 -6.21
C VAL A 92 0.84 0.35 -7.73
N ARG A 93 0.73 -0.85 -8.29
CA ARG A 93 0.48 -1.04 -9.73
C ARG A 93 -0.85 -0.43 -10.17
N ALA A 94 -1.89 -0.56 -9.37
CA ALA A 94 -3.18 0.04 -9.68
C ALA A 94 -3.12 1.58 -9.68
N LEU A 95 -2.41 2.18 -8.72
CA LEU A 95 -2.18 3.62 -8.69
C LEU A 95 -1.24 4.11 -9.81
N ALA A 96 -0.29 3.27 -10.25
CA ALA A 96 0.56 3.61 -11.37
C ALA A 96 -0.24 3.75 -12.68
N LYS A 97 -1.26 2.89 -12.87
CA LYS A 97 -2.17 2.99 -14.02
C LYS A 97 -2.98 4.28 -14.05
N THR A 98 -3.16 4.94 -12.91
CA THR A 98 -3.85 6.25 -12.85
C THR A 98 -2.90 7.43 -12.93
N GLY A 99 -1.59 7.19 -13.04
CA GLY A 99 -0.56 8.23 -13.02
C GLY A 99 -0.39 8.93 -11.66
N LEU A 100 -0.96 8.41 -10.57
CA LEU A 100 -0.83 9.01 -9.24
C LEU A 100 0.52 8.69 -8.59
N VAL A 101 1.12 7.58 -8.99
CA VAL A 101 2.49 7.20 -8.67
C VAL A 101 3.17 6.72 -9.94
N GLU A 102 4.49 6.74 -9.95
CA GLU A 102 5.29 5.99 -10.90
C GLU A 102 5.86 4.77 -10.18
N TYR A 103 5.75 3.58 -10.78
CA TYR A 103 6.34 2.36 -10.24
C TYR A 103 7.38 1.81 -11.21
N ILE A 104 8.65 1.99 -10.86
CA ILE A 104 9.78 1.44 -11.60
C ILE A 104 9.95 -0.01 -11.14
N GLU A 105 9.25 -0.93 -11.80
CA GLU A 105 9.10 -2.30 -11.34
C GLU A 105 10.44 -3.05 -11.23
N ASP A 106 11.35 -2.85 -12.19
CA ASP A 106 12.68 -3.49 -12.20
C ASP A 106 13.55 -3.08 -11.01
N LEU A 107 13.38 -1.85 -10.53
CA LEU A 107 14.09 -1.33 -9.36
C LEU A 107 13.28 -1.52 -8.07
N GLY A 108 12.01 -1.91 -8.18
CA GLY A 108 11.07 -1.92 -7.08
C GLY A 108 10.93 -0.55 -6.42
N VAL A 109 10.98 0.55 -7.18
CA VAL A 109 10.89 1.92 -6.64
C VAL A 109 9.53 2.53 -6.94
N VAL A 110 8.92 3.14 -5.93
CA VAL A 110 7.66 3.89 -6.02
C VAL A 110 7.96 5.37 -5.86
N ASN A 111 7.60 6.18 -6.85
CA ASN A 111 7.68 7.62 -6.79
C ASN A 111 6.28 8.22 -6.69
N LEU A 112 6.12 9.26 -5.86
CA LEU A 112 4.95 10.10 -5.95
C LEU A 112 5.01 10.86 -7.28
N SER A 113 3.97 10.76 -8.09
CA SER A 113 3.89 11.60 -9.29
C SER A 113 3.77 13.05 -8.83
N SER A 114 4.79 13.86 -9.11
CA SER A 114 4.62 15.30 -9.15
C SER A 114 3.64 15.58 -10.27
N GLY A 115 2.36 15.82 -9.94
CA GLY A 115 1.39 16.25 -10.93
C GLY A 115 2.02 17.36 -11.77
N GLN A 116 1.94 17.23 -13.10
CA GLN A 116 2.35 18.28 -14.01
C GLN A 116 1.73 19.59 -13.51
N SER A 117 2.60 20.51 -13.10
CA SER A 117 2.21 21.88 -12.81
C SER A 117 1.87 22.61 -14.10
#